data_AF-A0A231VNX5-F1
#
_entry.id   AF-A0A231VNX5-F1
#
_cell.length_a   1.000
_cell.length_b   1.000
_cell.length_c   1.000
_cell.angle_alpha   90.00
_cell.angle_beta   90.00
_cell.angle_gamma   90.00
#
_symmetry.space_group_name_H-M   'P 1'
#
loop_
_entity.id
_entity.type
_entity.pdbx_description
1 polymer ?
#
loop_
_entity_poly.entity_id
_entity_poly.type
_entity_poly.pdbx_seq_one_letter_code
_entity_poly.pdbx_strand_id
1 'polypeptide(L)' 'FVFPDDLEDFYPKTNREKIETNIAAIDLVKRLEKERRQANPEEQELLAKYVGWGGLANEFFDELNPKYETERLTLKSLV' A
#
# COMPACT_ATOMS: atom_id res chain seq x y z
N PHE A 1 12.66 -10.69 -6.99
CA PHE A 1 11.34 -11.25 -6.64
C PHE A 1 10.82 -12.03 -7.84
N VAL A 2 10.19 -13.18 -7.61
CA VAL A 2 9.49 -13.96 -8.64
C VAL A 2 8.01 -13.89 -8.30
N PHE A 3 7.21 -13.44 -9.25
CA PHE A 3 5.77 -13.35 -9.06
C PHE A 3 5.20 -14.77 -8.94
N PRO A 4 4.34 -15.05 -7.94
CA PRO A 4 3.76 -16.38 -7.80
C PRO A 4 2.77 -16.67 -8.92
N ASP A 5 2.72 -17.93 -9.36
CA ASP A 5 1.75 -18.39 -10.38
C ASP A 5 0.32 -18.43 -9.81
N ASP A 6 0.19 -18.65 -8.50
CA ASP A 6 -1.06 -18.63 -7.76
C ASP A 6 -1.19 -17.33 -6.95
N LEU A 7 -2.32 -16.64 -7.14
CA LEU A 7 -2.60 -15.32 -6.56
C LEU A 7 -3.67 -15.36 -5.48
N GLU A 8 -4.26 -16.52 -5.18
CA GLU A 8 -5.39 -16.65 -4.26
C GLU A 8 -5.09 -16.03 -2.89
N ASP A 9 -3.85 -16.19 -2.40
CA ASP A 9 -3.39 -15.66 -1.12
C ASP A 9 -2.29 -14.58 -1.25
N PHE A 10 -1.95 -14.17 -2.48
CA PHE A 10 -0.89 -13.18 -2.69
C PHE A 10 -1.34 -11.76 -2.32
N TYR A 11 -2.57 -11.41 -2.71
CA TYR A 11 -3.09 -10.05 -2.52
C TYR A 11 -3.92 -9.90 -1.24
N PRO A 12 -3.86 -8.72 -0.59
CA PRO A 12 -4.74 -8.41 0.53
C PRO A 12 -6.22 -8.51 0.12
N LYS A 13 -7.02 -9.17 0.95
CA LYS A 13 -8.41 -9.53 0.62
C LYS A 13 -9.40 -8.44 1.04
N THR A 14 -9.19 -7.87 2.23
CA THR A 14 -10.08 -6.85 2.80
C THR A 14 -9.68 -5.43 2.40
N ASN A 15 -10.64 -4.50 2.44
CA ASN A 15 -10.36 -3.08 2.17
C ASN A 15 -9.29 -2.50 3.10
N ARG A 16 -9.32 -2.87 4.39
CA ARG A 16 -8.33 -2.41 5.36
C ARG A 16 -6.93 -2.92 5.01
N GLU A 17 -6.77 -4.21 4.77
CA GLU A 17 -5.46 -4.78 4.39
C GLU A 17 -4.93 -4.15 3.09
N LYS A 18 -5.81 -3.88 2.12
CA LYS A 18 -5.43 -3.19 0.87
C LYS A 18 -4.93 -1.77 1.13
N ILE A 19 -5.61 -1.03 1.99
CA ILE A 19 -5.22 0.33 2.40
C ILE A 19 -3.87 0.30 3.12
N GLU A 20 -3.71 -0.56 4.11
CA GLU A 20 -2.46 -0.72 4.88
C GLU A 20 -1.29 -1.12 3.98
N THR A 21 -1.51 -2.08 3.07
CA THR A 21 -0.50 -2.53 2.09
C THR A 21 -0.13 -1.40 1.14
N ASN A 22 -1.10 -0.63 0.64
CA ASN A 22 -0.83 0.51 -0.25
C ASN A 22 0.00 1.59 0.47
N ILE A 23 -0.31 1.91 1.72
CA ILE A 23 0.43 2.89 2.52
C ILE A 23 1.87 2.40 2.76
N ALA A 24 2.05 1.13 3.13
CA ALA A 24 3.36 0.54 3.35
C ALA A 24 4.22 0.53 2.08
N ALA A 25 3.61 0.23 0.92
CA ALA A 25 4.29 0.30 -0.37
C ALA A 25 4.74 1.74 -0.70
N ILE A 26 3.90 2.74 -0.47
CA ILE A 26 4.23 4.16 -0.70
C ILE A 26 5.37 4.63 0.22
N ASP A 27 5.31 4.29 1.51
CA ASP A 27 6.39 4.58 2.46
C ASP A 27 7.72 3.95 1.99
N LEU A 28 7.68 2.68 1.59
CA LEU A 28 8.85 1.98 1.10
C LEU A 28 9.46 2.67 -0.12
N VAL A 29 8.66 3.07 -1.12
CA VAL A 29 9.16 3.82 -2.29
C VAL A 29 9.88 5.10 -1.84
N LYS A 30 9.27 5.88 -0.95
CA LYS A 30 9.89 7.13 -0.46
C LYS A 30 11.22 6.88 0.27
N ARG A 31 11.31 5.81 1.07
CA ARG A 31 12.57 5.42 1.73
C ARG A 31 13.63 5.02 0.71
N LEU A 32 13.27 4.20 -0.28
CA LEU A 32 14.19 3.77 -1.35
C LEU A 32 14.72 4.94 -2.17
N GLU A 33 13.86 5.91 -2.52
CA GLU A 33 14.24 7.13 -3.23
C GLU A 33 15.23 7.97 -2.41
N LYS A 34 14.96 8.16 -1.11
CA LYS A 34 15.85 8.88 -0.19
C LYS A 34 17.21 8.20 -0.07
N GLU A 35 17.22 6.87 0.01
CA GLU A 35 18.42 6.04 0.11
C GLU A 35 19.14 5.85 -1.23
N ARG A 36 18.53 6.27 -2.35
CA ARG A 36 19.05 6.12 -3.71
C ARG A 36 19.44 4.67 -4.06
N ARG A 37 18.62 3.72 -3.63
CA ARG A 37 18.84 2.29 -3.90
C ARG A 37 17.60 1.63 -4.47
N GLN A 38 17.80 0.46 -5.05
CA GLN A 38 16.73 -0.41 -5.50
C GLN A 38 16.17 -1.24 -4.34
N ALA A 39 14.92 -1.67 -4.49
CA ALA A 39 14.27 -2.62 -3.59
C ALA A 39 14.98 -3.98 -3.64
N ASN A 40 15.20 -4.59 -2.48
CA ASN A 40 15.59 -6.00 -2.37
C ASN A 40 14.40 -6.94 -2.69
N PRO A 41 14.58 -8.26 -2.80
CA PRO A 41 13.50 -9.18 -3.16
C PRO A 41 12.27 -9.10 -2.25
N GLU A 42 12.44 -8.92 -0.95
CA GLU A 42 11.34 -8.84 0.03
C GLU A 42 10.57 -7.52 -0.11
N GLU A 43 11.29 -6.42 -0.34
CA GLU A 43 10.72 -5.11 -0.62
C GLU A 43 9.98 -5.10 -1.97
N GLN A 44 10.54 -5.76 -2.99
CA GLN A 44 9.87 -5.93 -4.29
C GLN A 44 8.55 -6.69 -4.15
N GLU A 45 8.47 -7.69 -3.28
CA GLU A 45 7.22 -8.39 -3.00
C GLU A 45 6.18 -7.44 -2.37
N LEU A 46 6.58 -6.61 -1.39
CA LEU A 46 5.67 -5.62 -0.81
C LEU A 46 5.16 -4.63 -1.88
N LEU A 47 6.05 -4.13 -2.73
CA LEU A 47 5.67 -3.23 -3.82
C LEU A 47 4.70 -3.91 -4.80
N ALA A 48 4.90 -5.19 -5.06
CA ALA A 48 4.04 -5.99 -5.96
C ALA A 48 2.63 -6.24 -5.40
N LYS A 49 2.43 -6.10 -4.08
CA LYS A 49 1.12 -6.23 -3.43
C LYS A 49 0.28 -4.95 -3.45
N TYR A 50 0.79 -3.85 -4.01
CA TYR A 50 -0.01 -2.63 -4.22
C TYR A 50 -1.17 -2.90 -5.20
N VAL A 51 -2.41 -2.59 -4.80
CA VAL A 51 -3.63 -2.92 -5.58
C VAL A 51 -4.38 -1.71 -6.16
N GLY A 52 -3.83 -0.50 -6.01
CA GLY A 52 -4.50 0.73 -6.44
C GLY A 52 -5.67 1.14 -5.52
N TRP A 53 -6.21 2.34 -5.76
CA TRP A 53 -7.26 2.92 -4.91
C TRP A 53 -8.68 2.64 -5.39
N GLY A 54 -8.94 2.59 -6.71
CA GLY A 54 -10.22 2.17 -7.32
C GLY A 54 -11.48 2.37 -6.45
N GLY A 55 -12.18 1.27 -6.14
CA GLY A 55 -13.38 1.28 -5.28
C GLY A 55 -13.11 1.55 -3.79
N LEU A 56 -11.86 1.52 -3.33
CA LEU A 56 -11.47 1.94 -1.97
C LEU A 56 -11.57 3.45 -1.81
N ALA A 57 -11.35 4.21 -2.89
CA ALA A 57 -11.18 5.65 -2.85
C ALA A 57 -12.38 6.38 -2.21
N ASN A 58 -13.61 5.94 -2.52
CA ASN A 58 -14.83 6.56 -2.02
C ASN A 58 -14.95 6.47 -0.49
N GLU A 59 -14.56 5.34 0.12
CA GLU A 59 -14.62 5.17 1.57
C GLU A 59 -13.37 5.71 2.26
N PHE A 60 -12.20 5.49 1.63
CA PHE A 60 -10.92 5.83 2.21
C PHE A 60 -10.69 7.33 2.25
N PHE A 61 -10.92 8.06 1.15
CA PHE A 61 -10.65 9.50 1.05
C PHE A 61 -11.81 10.39 1.52
N ASP A 62 -12.91 9.81 2.00
CA ASP A 62 -13.97 10.57 2.66
C ASP A 62 -13.49 11.05 4.04
N GLU A 63 -13.20 12.36 4.16
CA GLU A 63 -12.71 12.97 5.39
C GLU A 63 -13.75 12.96 6.52
N LEU A 64 -15.04 12.84 6.20
CA LEU A 64 -16.12 12.76 7.19
C LEU A 64 -16.27 11.35 7.76
N ASN A 65 -15.69 10.34 7.10
CA ASN A 65 -15.74 8.96 7.56
C ASN A 65 -14.58 8.65 8.52
N PRO A 66 -14.82 8.43 9.82
CA PRO A 66 -13.75 8.20 10.80
C PRO A 66 -13.07 6.84 10.65
N LYS A 67 -13.61 5.91 9.85
CA LYS A 67 -13.17 4.50 9.78
C LYS A 67 -11.69 4.31 9.43
N TYR A 68 -11.13 5.20 8.60
CA TYR A 68 -9.74 5.17 8.14
C TYR A 68 -9.02 6.49 8.39
N GLU A 69 -9.42 7.24 9.42
CA GLU A 69 -8.84 8.54 9.71
C GLU A 69 -7.33 8.44 9.96
N THR A 70 -6.90 7.46 10.75
CA THR A 70 -5.49 7.22 11.05
C THR A 70 -4.69 6.92 9.78
N GLU A 71 -5.15 5.97 8.97
CA GLU A 71 -4.51 5.56 7.73
C GLU A 71 -4.45 6.72 6.70
N ARG A 72 -5.51 7.54 6.62
CA ARG A 72 -5.49 8.77 5.81
C ARG A 72 -4.45 9.77 6.30
N LEU A 73 -4.35 10.00 7.61
CA LEU A 73 -3.36 10.93 8.18
C LEU A 73 -1.94 10.43 7.93
N THR A 74 -1.71 9.12 8.05
CA THR A 74 -0.44 8.50 7.67
C THR A 74 -0.14 8.75 6.20
N LEU A 75 -1.06 8.45 5.29
CA LEU A 75 -0.84 8.71 3.86
C LEU A 75 -0.56 10.19 3.58
N LYS A 76 -1.30 11.12 4.21
CA LYS A 76 -1.07 12.57 4.06
C LYS A 76 0.33 13.00 4.49
N SER A 77 0.90 12.39 5.54
CA SER A 77 2.29 12.67 5.94
C SER A 77 3.33 12.14 4.94
N LEU A 78 2.92 11.16 4.12
CA LEU A 78 3.72 10.50 3.11
C LEU A 78 3.49 11.05 1.71
N VAL A 79 2.71 12.10 1.45
CA VAL A 79 2.56 12.68 0.09
C VAL A 79 2.85 14.16 0.06
#